data_AF-A0A952MS66-F1
#
_entry.id   AF-A0A952MS66-F1
#
_cell.length_a   1.000
_cell.length_b   1.000
_cell.length_c   1.000
_cell.angle_alpha   90.00
_cell.angle_beta   90.00
_cell.angle_gamma   90.00
#
_symmetry.space_group_name_H-M   'P 1'
#
loop_
_entity.id
_entity.type
_entity.pdbx_description
1 polymer ?
#
loop_
_entity_poly.entity_id
_entity_poly.type
_entity_poly.pdbx_seq_one_letter_code
_entity_poly.pdbx_strand_id
1 'polypeptide(L)'
;MNTRPYPLVRLPKKSEQVIALLREELKANFFFNRLAKAGLDDCPHQPYLGSVVLALMGFESCPDELMGFYLKRLEHHTAKLKPNKGHQHITKKALHFYSDLRQKKSG
;
A
#
# COMPACT_ATOMS: atom_id res chain seq x y z
N MET A 1 -32.29 -3.02 12.46
CA MET A 1 -30.88 -2.55 12.51
C MET A 1 -30.70 -1.50 11.42
N ASN A 2 -30.41 -0.25 11.81
CA ASN A 2 -30.40 0.89 10.91
C ASN A 2 -28.98 1.09 10.34
N THR A 3 -28.67 0.46 9.21
CA THR A 3 -27.40 0.69 8.49
C THR A 3 -27.48 2.06 7.82
N ARG A 4 -26.94 3.09 8.47
CA ARG A 4 -26.73 4.39 7.82
C ARG A 4 -25.85 4.14 6.58
N PRO A 5 -26.31 4.47 5.35
CA PRO A 5 -25.45 4.38 4.19
C PRO A 5 -24.30 5.37 4.42
N TYR A 6 -23.08 4.85 4.53
CA TYR A 6 -21.90 5.69 4.49
C TYR A 6 -22.03 6.58 3.25
N PRO A 7 -21.92 7.92 3.35
CA PRO A 7 -21.94 8.75 2.17
C PRO A 7 -20.87 8.22 1.24
N LEU A 8 -21.27 7.87 0.01
CA LEU A 8 -20.40 7.41 -1.08
C LEU A 8 -19.54 8.59 -1.53
N VAL A 9 -18.68 9.08 -0.64
CA VAL A 9 -17.70 10.10 -0.95
C VAL A 9 -16.71 9.44 -1.90
N ARG A 10 -16.90 9.67 -3.20
CA ARG A 10 -15.92 9.27 -4.20
C ARG A 10 -14.64 10.06 -3.93
N LEU A 11 -13.52 9.36 -3.87
CA LEU A 11 -12.24 10.02 -3.68
C LEU A 11 -11.84 10.69 -5.00
N PRO A 12 -10.97 11.72 -4.97
CA PRO A 12 -10.39 12.23 -6.20
C PRO A 12 -9.72 11.09 -6.99
N LYS A 13 -9.89 11.07 -8.32
CA LYS A 13 -9.39 9.97 -9.19
C LYS A 13 -7.93 9.58 -8.92
N LYS A 14 -7.05 10.57 -8.69
CA LYS A 14 -5.64 10.31 -8.33
C LYS A 14 -5.49 9.55 -7.01
N SER A 15 -6.30 9.89 -6.00
CA SER A 15 -6.30 9.18 -4.72
C SER A 15 -6.76 7.73 -4.89
N GLU A 16 -7.82 7.50 -5.69
CA GLU A 16 -8.31 6.16 -5.99
C GLU A 16 -7.26 5.30 -6.70
N GLN A 17 -6.56 5.89 -7.67
CA GLN A 17 -5.44 5.24 -8.38
C GLN A 17 -4.30 4.88 -7.42
N VAL A 18 -3.86 5.80 -6.57
CA VAL A 18 -2.80 5.55 -5.58
C VAL A 18 -3.22 4.41 -4.64
N ILE A 19 -4.44 4.45 -4.11
CA ILE A 19 -4.95 3.39 -3.24
C ILE A 19 -5.02 2.05 -3.99
N ALA A 20 -5.38 2.05 -5.28
CA ALA A 20 -5.37 0.84 -6.09
C ALA A 20 -3.97 0.24 -6.20
N LEU A 21 -2.95 1.05 -6.51
CA LEU A 21 -1.56 0.60 -6.57
C LEU A 21 -1.06 0.08 -5.23
N LEU A 22 -1.35 0.80 -4.13
CA LEU A 22 -1.00 0.36 -2.78
C LEU A 22 -1.63 -0.99 -2.41
N ARG A 23 -2.84 -1.29 -2.88
CA ARG A 23 -3.44 -2.62 -2.67
C ARG A 23 -2.66 -3.72 -3.39
N GLU A 24 -2.25 -3.49 -4.64
CA GLU A 24 -1.48 -4.48 -5.39
C GLU A 24 -0.08 -4.67 -4.80
N GLU A 25 0.55 -3.60 -4.34
CA GLU A 25 1.86 -3.69 -3.70
C GLU A 25 1.82 -4.42 -2.36
N LEU A 26 0.77 -4.19 -1.56
CA LEU A 26 0.52 -4.95 -0.33
C LEU A 26 0.30 -6.44 -0.60
N LYS A 27 -0.42 -6.80 -1.67
CA LYS A 27 -0.63 -8.20 -2.07
C LYS A 27 0.66 -8.84 -2.54
N ALA A 28 1.40 -8.16 -3.42
CA ALA A 28 2.67 -8.63 -3.95
C ALA A 28 3.65 -8.87 -2.79
N ASN A 29 3.86 -7.87 -1.94
CA ASN A 29 4.76 -7.99 -0.80
C ASN A 29 4.33 -9.09 0.16
N PHE A 30 3.02 -9.25 0.43
CA PHE A 30 2.53 -10.36 1.24
C PHE A 30 2.83 -11.73 0.64
N PHE A 31 2.62 -11.87 -0.67
CA PHE A 31 2.88 -13.11 -1.41
C PHE A 31 4.37 -13.46 -1.42
N PHE A 32 5.22 -12.52 -1.82
CA PHE A 32 6.68 -12.74 -1.89
C PHE A 32 7.30 -12.96 -0.51
N ASN A 33 6.83 -12.27 0.54
CA ASN A 33 7.26 -12.56 1.91
C ASN A 33 6.92 -13.99 2.36
N ARG A 34 5.84 -14.58 1.84
CA ARG A 34 5.49 -15.98 2.13
C ARG A 34 6.32 -16.96 1.31
N LEU A 35 6.64 -16.63 0.06
CA LEU A 35 7.57 -17.40 -0.76
C LEU A 35 8.96 -17.44 -0.14
N ALA A 36 9.49 -16.29 0.26
CA ALA A 36 10.79 -16.19 0.94
C ALA A 36 10.81 -17.04 2.22
N LYS A 37 9.74 -16.99 3.04
CA LYS A 37 9.60 -17.87 4.23
C LYS A 37 9.56 -19.37 3.91
N ALA A 38 9.19 -19.74 2.69
CA ALA A 38 9.21 -21.12 2.22
C ALA A 38 10.53 -21.51 1.54
N GLY A 39 11.54 -20.62 1.53
CA GLY A 39 12.84 -20.84 0.88
C GLY A 39 12.86 -20.47 -0.61
N LEU A 40 11.86 -19.73 -1.09
CA LEU A 40 11.79 -19.20 -2.45
C LEU A 40 12.01 -17.68 -2.41
N ASP A 41 13.24 -17.26 -2.17
CA ASP A 41 13.65 -15.87 -1.94
C ASP A 41 14.23 -15.18 -3.19
N ASP A 42 14.66 -15.94 -4.20
CA ASP A 42 15.30 -15.40 -5.41
C ASP A 42 14.33 -15.20 -6.58
N CYS A 43 13.36 -14.30 -6.43
CA CYS A 43 12.41 -13.96 -7.49
C CYS A 43 12.68 -12.56 -8.10
N PRO A 44 13.26 -12.47 -9.31
CA PRO A 44 13.59 -11.17 -9.94
C PRO A 44 12.35 -10.41 -10.45
N HIS A 45 11.16 -11.02 -10.40
CA HIS A 45 9.93 -10.45 -10.95
C HIS A 45 9.00 -9.86 -9.87
N GLN A 46 9.51 -9.61 -8.67
CA GLN A 46 8.72 -8.92 -7.64
C GLN A 46 8.39 -7.49 -8.10
N PRO A 47 7.11 -7.15 -8.29
CA PRO A 47 6.73 -5.82 -8.75
C PRO A 47 7.01 -4.79 -7.66
N TYR A 48 7.67 -3.70 -8.05
CA TYR A 48 7.89 -2.54 -7.21
C TYR A 48 7.13 -1.34 -7.77
N LEU A 49 6.12 -0.88 -7.02
CA LEU A 49 5.24 0.22 -7.44
C LEU A 49 5.51 1.51 -6.65
N GLY A 50 6.39 1.48 -5.64
CA GLY A 50 6.66 2.59 -4.74
C GLY A 50 7.05 3.89 -5.45
N SER A 51 7.92 3.85 -6.45
CA SER A 51 8.31 5.05 -7.22
C SER A 51 7.11 5.67 -7.95
N VAL A 52 6.25 4.85 -8.56
CA VAL A 52 5.02 5.29 -9.24
C VAL A 52 4.03 5.86 -8.25
N VAL A 53 3.86 5.23 -7.09
CA VAL A 53 2.99 5.71 -6.02
C VAL A 53 3.45 7.08 -5.53
N LEU A 54 4.75 7.25 -5.24
CA LEU A 54 5.30 8.52 -4.76
C LEU A 54 5.17 9.63 -5.82
N ALA A 55 5.44 9.33 -7.09
CA ALA A 55 5.24 10.27 -8.19
C ALA A 55 3.76 10.71 -8.31
N LEU A 56 2.81 9.78 -8.24
CA LEU A 56 1.37 10.08 -8.28
C LEU A 56 0.89 10.89 -7.07
N MET A 57 1.55 10.73 -5.93
CA MET A 57 1.33 11.54 -4.74
C MET A 57 1.98 12.93 -4.84
N GLY A 58 2.76 13.20 -5.88
CA GLY A 58 3.40 14.47 -6.17
C GLY A 58 4.62 14.74 -5.29
N PHE A 59 5.39 13.71 -4.96
CA PHE A 59 6.76 13.89 -4.48
C PHE A 59 7.65 14.19 -5.70
N GLU A 60 8.37 15.30 -5.67
CA GLU A 60 9.18 15.79 -6.81
C GLU A 60 10.47 14.98 -7.00
N SER A 61 10.97 14.38 -5.92
CA SER A 61 12.11 13.48 -5.91
C SER A 61 11.83 12.29 -4.99
N CYS A 62 12.58 11.21 -5.19
CA CYS A 62 12.49 10.00 -4.36
C CYS A 62 13.84 9.73 -3.69
N PRO A 63 14.27 10.56 -2.72
CA PRO A 63 15.52 10.33 -1.99
C PRO A 63 15.43 9.01 -1.21
N ASP A 64 16.59 8.43 -0.91
CA ASP A 64 16.70 7.15 -0.19
C ASP A 64 15.95 7.15 1.14
N GLU A 65 15.90 8.28 1.84
CA GLU A 65 15.13 8.42 3.08
C GLU A 65 13.62 8.27 2.87
N LEU A 66 13.09 8.86 1.79
CA LEU A 66 11.67 8.73 1.44
C LEU A 66 11.37 7.30 1.02
N MET A 67 12.29 6.68 0.27
CA MET A 67 12.16 5.29 -0.12
C MET A 67 12.22 4.35 1.08
N GLY A 68 13.16 4.58 2.00
CA GLY A 68 13.28 3.84 3.25
C GLY A 68 12.03 3.99 4.13
N PHE A 69 11.43 5.18 4.19
CA PHE A 69 10.14 5.38 4.84
C PHE A 69 9.04 4.57 4.16
N TYR A 70 8.98 4.60 2.82
CA TYR A 70 8.00 3.86 2.04
C TYR A 70 8.07 2.36 2.32
N LEU A 71 9.26 1.77 2.21
CA LEU A 71 9.50 0.35 2.42
C LEU A 71 9.13 -0.07 3.85
N LYS A 72 9.52 0.70 4.87
CA LYS A 72 9.13 0.45 6.27
C LYS A 72 7.61 0.44 6.45
N ARG A 73 6.89 1.34 5.78
CA ARG A 73 5.42 1.38 5.84
C ARG A 73 4.78 0.23 5.06
N LEU A 74 5.33 -0.13 3.91
CA LEU A 74 4.91 -1.30 3.14
C LEU A 74 5.02 -2.58 3.99
N GLU A 75 6.17 -2.83 4.60
CA GLU A 75 6.38 -3.95 5.51
C GLU A 75 5.41 -3.91 6.70
N HIS A 76 5.29 -2.75 7.36
CA HIS A 76 4.42 -2.56 8.51
C HIS A 76 2.95 -2.92 8.22
N HIS A 77 2.41 -2.44 7.09
CA HIS A 77 1.03 -2.72 6.70
C HIS A 77 0.86 -4.15 6.17
N THR A 78 1.86 -4.68 5.48
CA THR A 78 1.89 -6.07 4.98
C THR A 78 1.88 -7.07 6.14
N ALA A 79 2.69 -6.86 7.18
CA ALA A 79 2.76 -7.71 8.36
C ALA A 79 1.41 -7.83 9.10
N LYS A 80 0.54 -6.83 8.95
CA LYS A 80 -0.81 -6.83 9.53
C LYS A 80 -1.86 -7.50 8.66
N LEU A 81 -1.50 -8.00 7.46
CA LEU A 81 -2.41 -8.74 6.59
C LEU A 81 -2.71 -10.14 7.14
N LYS A 82 -3.95 -10.58 6.95
CA LYS A 82 -4.44 -11.89 7.37
C LYS A 82 -5.01 -12.62 6.15
N PRO A 83 -4.60 -13.86 5.84
CA PRO A 83 -5.02 -14.58 4.64
C PRO A 83 -6.55 -14.67 4.47
N ASN A 84 -7.27 -14.80 5.58
CA ASN A 84 -8.70 -15.11 5.56
C ASN A 84 -9.61 -13.86 5.61
N LYS A 85 -9.05 -12.65 5.51
CA LYS A 85 -9.83 -11.39 5.69
C LYS A 85 -10.22 -10.68 4.38
N GLY A 86 -9.87 -11.26 3.23
CA GLY A 86 -10.39 -10.87 1.92
C GLY A 86 -10.07 -9.42 1.49
N HIS A 87 -10.76 -8.97 0.43
CA HIS A 87 -10.49 -7.70 -0.25
C HIS A 87 -10.63 -6.47 0.65
N GLN A 88 -11.69 -6.40 1.47
CA GLN A 88 -11.97 -5.24 2.33
C GLN A 88 -10.84 -4.97 3.33
N HIS A 89 -10.20 -6.03 3.85
CA HIS A 89 -9.08 -5.90 4.77
C HIS A 89 -7.85 -5.29 4.10
N ILE A 90 -7.54 -5.71 2.87
CA ILE A 90 -6.44 -5.15 2.08
C ILE A 90 -6.72 -3.69 1.76
N THR A 91 -7.94 -3.36 1.33
CA THR A 91 -8.35 -1.97 1.06
C THR A 91 -8.22 -1.09 2.30
N LYS A 92 -8.60 -1.58 3.49
CA LYS A 92 -8.40 -0.85 4.74
C LYS A 92 -6.91 -0.58 5.02
N LYS A 93 -6.03 -1.55 4.80
CA LYS A 93 -4.58 -1.35 4.96
C LYS A 93 -4.00 -0.38 3.94
N ALA A 94 -4.43 -0.45 2.68
CA ALA A 94 -4.05 0.51 1.66
C ALA A 94 -4.48 1.95 2.00
N LEU A 95 -5.69 2.12 2.56
CA LEU A 95 -6.16 3.44 3.03
C LEU A 95 -5.32 3.98 4.18
N HIS A 96 -4.95 3.13 5.15
CA HIS A 96 -4.05 3.54 6.23
C HIS A 96 -2.66 3.90 5.71
N PHE A 97 -2.12 3.11 4.77
CA PHE A 97 -0.83 3.41 4.15
C PHE A 97 -0.88 4.73 3.37
N TYR A 98 -1.94 4.96 2.59
CA TYR A 98 -2.15 6.24 1.91
C TYR A 98 -2.20 7.43 2.89
N SER A 99 -2.85 7.26 4.04
CA SER A 99 -2.87 8.27 5.11
C SER A 99 -1.46 8.56 5.65
N ASP A 100 -0.66 7.53 5.91
CA ASP A 100 0.73 7.68 6.39
C ASP A 100 1.57 8.46 5.37
N LEU A 101 1.43 8.17 4.07
CA LEU A 101 2.14 8.86 3.00
C LEU A 101 1.69 10.32 2.86
N ARG A 102 0.39 10.61 3.04
CA ARG A 102 -0.11 11.99 3.05
C ARG A 102 0.45 12.79 4.22
N GLN A 103 0.52 12.19 5.41
CA GLN A 103 1.14 12.83 6.58
C GLN A 103 2.62 13.12 6.34
N LYS A 104 3.36 12.19 5.72
CA LYS A 104 4.77 12.39 5.36
C LYS A 104 4.98 13.49 4.30
N LYS A 105 3.99 13.74 3.44
CA LYS A 105 4.07 14.83 2.45
C LYS A 105 3.79 16.20 3.09
N SER A 106 2.91 16.24 4.08
CA SER A 106 2.48 17.48 4.73
C SER A 106 3.44 18.00 5.81
N GLY A 107 4.40 17.19 6.26
CA GLY A 107 5.40 17.56 7.27
C GLY A 107 6.79 17.56 6.67
#